data_AF-A0AAE0ST08-F1
#
_entry.id   AF-A0AAE0ST08-F1
#
_cell.length_a   1.000
_cell.length_b   1.000
_cell.length_c   1.000
_cell.angle_alpha   90.00
_cell.angle_beta   90.00
_cell.angle_gamma   90.00
#
_symmetry.space_group_name_H-M   'P 1'
#
loop_
_entity.id
_entity.type
_entity.pdbx_description
1 polymer ?
#
loop_
_entity_poly.entity_id
_entity_poly.type
_entity_poly.pdbx_seq_one_letter_code
_entity_poly.pdbx_strand_id
1 'polypeptide(L)'
;MTNATEPFDIRRVGPALTIAFEVARRDYGVNFDVMYHTYTGHCPKQATIGHMTELYYYQQVKAFIGPACSQTLVNTGQLAQYLRLPMITGVGDLLVRSMESDDMYETTTILSYNLAKLSSKREREREREREREREREREREREREREREREREREREREREREREREREIIT
;
A
#
# COMPACT_ATOMS: atom_id res chain seq x y z
N MET A 1 21.26 0.30 29.00
CA MET A 1 20.33 -0.38 28.06
C MET A 1 20.59 0.22 26.69
N THR A 2 21.25 -0.52 25.80
CA THR A 2 21.78 0.03 24.54
C THR A 2 20.62 0.39 23.61
N ASN A 3 20.56 1.64 23.16
CA ASN A 3 19.53 2.14 22.23
C ASN A 3 19.64 1.38 20.90
N ALA A 4 18.90 0.28 20.76
CA ALA A 4 18.56 -0.28 19.47
C ALA A 4 17.67 0.72 18.75
N THR A 5 18.15 1.29 17.63
CA THR A 5 17.41 2.30 16.88
C THR A 5 16.19 1.68 16.19
N GLU A 6 16.32 0.44 15.70
CA GLU A 6 15.27 -0.23 14.94
C GLU A 6 14.51 -1.29 15.76
N PRO A 7 13.19 -1.41 15.64
CA PRO A 7 12.40 -2.44 16.32
C PRO A 7 12.91 -3.87 16.05
N PHE A 8 13.40 -4.12 14.84
CA PHE A 8 13.90 -5.42 14.38
C PHE A 8 15.43 -5.59 14.53
N ASP A 9 16.09 -4.75 15.33
CA ASP A 9 17.52 -4.86 15.63
C ASP A 9 17.83 -6.21 16.32
N ILE A 10 18.97 -6.82 15.97
CA ILE A 10 19.39 -8.13 16.51
C ILE A 10 19.48 -8.15 18.03
N ARG A 11 19.76 -7.03 18.69
CA ARG A 11 19.78 -6.93 20.17
C ARG A 11 18.39 -7.09 20.78
N ARG A 12 17.34 -6.81 20.02
CA ARG A 12 15.93 -7.02 20.42
C ARG A 12 15.43 -8.40 20.01
N VAL A 13 15.64 -8.76 18.74
CA VAL A 13 15.05 -9.99 18.17
C VAL A 13 15.91 -11.24 18.37
N GLY A 14 17.21 -11.08 18.65
CA GLY A 14 18.17 -12.18 18.82
C GLY A 14 17.72 -13.22 19.84
N PRO A 15 17.37 -12.84 21.09
CA PRO A 15 16.87 -13.80 22.08
C PRO A 15 15.62 -14.56 21.60
N ALA A 16 14.70 -13.88 20.91
CA ALA A 16 13.50 -14.52 20.36
C ALA A 16 13.84 -15.52 19.25
N LEU A 17 14.79 -15.20 18.37
CA LEU A 17 15.29 -16.12 17.35
C LEU A 17 15.96 -17.35 17.97
N THR A 18 16.79 -17.16 19.00
CA THR A 18 17.43 -18.28 19.71
C THR A 18 16.39 -19.24 20.28
N ILE A 19 15.36 -18.73 20.97
CA ILE A 19 14.25 -19.54 21.49
C ILE A 19 13.53 -20.25 20.33
N ALA A 20 13.26 -19.56 19.23
CA ALA A 20 12.57 -20.14 18.08
C ALA A 20 13.36 -21.29 17.44
N PHE A 21 14.68 -21.16 17.31
CA PHE A 21 15.53 -22.23 16.78
C PHE A 21 15.60 -23.44 17.71
N GLU A 22 15.63 -23.22 19.04
CA GLU A 22 15.58 -24.30 20.02
C GLU A 22 14.24 -25.06 19.94
N VAL A 23 13.13 -24.33 19.87
CA VAL A 23 11.79 -24.90 19.68
C VAL A 23 11.70 -25.67 18.36
N ALA A 24 12.24 -25.12 17.27
CA ALA A 24 12.24 -25.78 15.97
C ALA A 24 13.00 -27.12 16.00
N ARG A 25 14.14 -27.15 16.70
CA ARG A 25 14.92 -28.37 16.88
C ARG A 25 14.19 -29.39 17.74
N ARG A 26 13.58 -28.96 18.85
CA ARG A 26 12.89 -29.84 19.80
C ARG A 26 11.61 -30.43 19.22
N ASP A 27 10.76 -29.60 18.62
CA ASP A 27 9.39 -29.98 18.26
C ASP A 27 9.28 -30.51 16.82
N TYR A 28 10.18 -30.08 15.94
CA TYR A 28 10.14 -30.42 14.51
C TYR A 28 11.39 -31.15 14.01
N GLY A 29 12.41 -31.34 14.85
CA GLY A 29 13.68 -31.95 14.45
C GLY A 29 14.46 -31.12 13.42
N VAL A 30 14.13 -29.83 13.26
CA VAL A 30 14.78 -28.94 12.29
C VAL A 30 15.94 -28.23 12.96
N ASN A 31 17.16 -28.47 12.45
CA ASN A 31 18.35 -27.80 12.94
C ASN A 31 18.75 -26.67 12.00
N PHE A 32 18.96 -25.48 12.54
CA PHE A 32 19.44 -24.32 11.80
C PHE A 32 20.93 -24.08 12.10
N ASP A 33 21.73 -23.96 11.04
CA ASP A 33 23.09 -23.42 11.14
C ASP A 33 23.00 -21.89 10.95
N VAL A 34 23.18 -21.15 12.05
CA VAL A 34 22.82 -19.73 12.12
C VAL A 34 24.06 -18.87 12.04
N MET A 35 24.11 -18.01 11.03
CA MET A 35 25.15 -17.01 10.86
C MET A 35 24.59 -15.63 11.18
N TYR A 36 25.16 -14.99 12.21
CA TYR A 36 24.81 -13.61 12.55
C TYR A 36 25.73 -12.65 11.81
N HIS A 37 25.12 -11.73 11.05
CA HIS A 37 25.84 -10.66 10.36
C HIS A 37 25.32 -9.30 10.80
N THR A 38 26.22 -8.43 11.24
CA THR A 38 25.91 -7.06 11.63
C THR A 38 26.71 -6.08 10.81
N TYR A 39 26.09 -5.01 10.33
CA TYR A 39 26.77 -3.92 9.65
C TYR A 39 26.92 -2.71 10.59
N THR A 40 28.00 -1.95 10.41
CA THR A 40 28.23 -0.69 11.12
C THR A 40 27.56 0.47 10.38
N GLY A 41 27.09 1.48 11.12
CA GLY A 41 26.43 2.66 10.56
C GLY A 41 24.90 2.58 10.57
N HIS A 42 24.24 3.71 10.31
CA HIS A 42 22.78 3.79 10.30
C HIS A 42 22.25 3.44 8.91
N CYS A 43 21.73 2.21 8.77
CA CYS A 43 21.04 1.73 7.57
C CYS A 43 21.78 2.00 6.23
N PRO A 44 22.97 1.39 6.01
CA PRO A 44 23.79 1.65 4.82
C PRO A 44 23.20 1.00 3.57
N LYS A 45 22.36 1.75 2.83
CA LYS A 45 21.55 1.26 1.69
C LYS A 45 22.33 0.48 0.63
N GLN A 46 23.54 0.94 0.29
CA GLN A 46 24.35 0.35 -0.79
C GLN A 46 25.16 -0.85 -0.29
N ALA A 47 25.68 -0.79 0.94
CA ALA A 47 26.54 -1.83 1.48
C ALA A 47 25.78 -3.14 1.77
N THR A 48 24.48 -3.07 2.06
CA THR A 48 23.67 -4.27 2.37
C THR A 48 23.59 -5.27 1.23
N ILE A 49 23.63 -4.81 -0.03
CA ILE A 49 23.70 -5.71 -1.20
C ILE A 49 25.00 -6.51 -1.17
N GLY A 50 26.14 -5.83 -0.92
CA GLY A 50 27.44 -6.47 -0.82
C GLY A 50 27.49 -7.50 0.30
N HIS A 51 27.01 -7.14 1.49
CA HIS A 51 26.92 -8.07 2.63
C HIS A 51 26.06 -9.30 2.33
N MET A 52 24.87 -9.10 1.73
CA MET A 52 23.99 -10.20 1.35
C MET A 52 24.64 -11.11 0.30
N THR A 53 25.35 -10.51 -0.66
CA THR A 53 26.08 -11.23 -1.72
C THR A 53 27.21 -12.06 -1.11
N GLU A 54 27.99 -11.49 -0.19
CA GLU A 54 29.08 -12.18 0.49
C GLU A 54 28.57 -13.40 1.29
N LEU A 55 27.49 -13.21 2.05
CA LEU A 55 26.86 -14.29 2.81
C LEU A 55 26.30 -15.40 1.89
N TYR A 56 25.74 -15.04 0.74
CA TYR A 56 25.22 -16.03 -0.21
C TYR A 56 26.35 -16.81 -0.92
N TYR A 57 27.37 -16.13 -1.43
CA TYR A 57 28.42 -16.79 -2.23
C TYR A 57 29.51 -17.45 -1.39
N TYR A 58 29.93 -16.83 -0.28
CA TYR A 58 31.03 -17.36 0.56
C TYR A 58 30.53 -18.20 1.72
N GLN A 59 29.47 -17.76 2.41
CA GLN A 59 28.89 -18.50 3.54
C GLN A 59 27.78 -19.47 3.11
N GLN A 60 27.41 -19.48 1.83
CA GLN A 60 26.43 -20.40 1.23
C GLN A 60 25.07 -20.44 1.93
N VAL A 61 24.65 -19.33 2.54
CA VAL A 61 23.38 -19.25 3.28
C VAL A 61 22.19 -19.59 2.39
N LYS A 62 21.19 -20.26 2.97
CA LYS A 62 19.99 -20.74 2.26
C LYS A 62 18.76 -19.87 2.45
N ALA A 63 18.80 -18.96 3.42
CA ALA A 63 17.73 -18.02 3.70
C ALA A 63 18.28 -16.82 4.49
N PHE A 64 17.54 -15.73 4.49
CA PHE A 64 17.86 -14.52 5.25
C PHE A 64 16.76 -14.17 6.26
N ILE A 65 17.17 -13.71 7.44
CA ILE A 65 16.30 -13.04 8.41
C ILE A 65 16.79 -11.60 8.55
N GLY A 66 15.98 -10.64 8.11
CA GLY A 66 16.34 -9.24 7.95
C GLY A 66 16.04 -8.73 6.54
N PRO A 67 16.47 -7.51 6.19
CA PRO A 67 17.18 -6.55 7.03
C PRO A 67 16.29 -5.96 8.13
N ALA A 68 16.91 -5.32 9.12
CA ALA A 68 16.22 -4.63 10.21
C ALA A 68 15.75 -3.22 9.83
N CYS A 69 16.21 -2.68 8.70
CA CYS A 69 15.89 -1.34 8.25
C CYS A 69 15.06 -1.35 6.96
N SER A 70 14.10 -0.43 6.91
CA SER A 70 13.19 -0.29 5.78
C SER A 70 13.89 0.22 4.53
N GLN A 71 14.86 1.13 4.67
CA GLN A 71 15.50 1.76 3.52
C GLN A 71 16.40 0.80 2.74
N THR A 72 16.85 -0.29 3.36
CA THR A 72 17.63 -1.35 2.72
C THR A 72 16.76 -2.47 2.17
N LEU A 73 15.49 -2.53 2.59
CA LEU A 73 14.58 -3.63 2.26
C LEU A 73 14.30 -3.73 0.76
N VAL A 74 14.13 -2.60 0.07
CA VAL A 74 13.90 -2.57 -1.38
C VAL A 74 15.06 -3.24 -2.13
N ASN A 75 16.29 -2.80 -1.85
CA ASN A 75 17.50 -3.31 -2.49
C ASN A 75 17.76 -4.79 -2.18
N THR A 76 17.58 -5.18 -0.92
CA THR A 76 17.80 -6.57 -0.49
C THR A 76 16.68 -7.50 -0.96
N GLY A 77 15.43 -7.02 -1.02
CA GLY A 77 14.29 -7.77 -1.58
C GLY A 77 14.45 -8.04 -3.07
N GLN A 78 14.90 -7.05 -3.83
CA GLN A 78 15.23 -7.23 -5.26
C GLN A 78 16.34 -8.28 -5.45
N LEU A 79 17.41 -8.21 -4.66
CA LEU A 79 18.49 -9.20 -4.73
C LEU A 79 18.00 -10.60 -4.29
N ALA A 80 17.19 -10.68 -3.24
CA ALA A 80 16.58 -11.94 -2.79
C ALA A 80 15.72 -12.58 -3.89
N GLN A 81 14.92 -11.78 -4.59
CA GLN A 81 14.10 -12.25 -5.71
C GLN A 81 14.99 -12.77 -6.85
N TYR A 82 16.03 -12.01 -7.23
CA TYR A 82 16.96 -12.40 -8.27
C TYR A 82 17.68 -13.72 -7.95
N LEU A 83 18.16 -13.87 -6.72
CA LEU A 83 18.86 -15.07 -6.26
C LEU A 83 17.91 -16.23 -5.91
N ARG A 84 16.58 -16.04 -6.04
CA ARG A 84 15.55 -16.98 -5.59
C ARG A 84 15.74 -17.44 -4.13
N LEU A 85 16.15 -16.50 -3.29
CA LEU A 85 16.57 -16.76 -1.93
C LEU A 85 15.48 -16.34 -0.94
N PRO A 86 14.94 -17.26 -0.12
CA PRO A 86 13.93 -16.91 0.88
C PRO A 86 14.45 -15.87 1.87
N MET A 87 13.68 -14.81 2.08
CA MET A 87 13.99 -13.75 3.02
C MET A 87 12.78 -13.48 3.91
N ILE A 88 13.00 -13.31 5.21
CA ILE A 88 11.97 -12.97 6.19
C ILE A 88 12.37 -11.67 6.89
N THR A 89 11.50 -10.66 6.89
CA THR A 89 11.76 -9.40 7.60
C THR A 89 10.57 -8.97 8.45
N GLY A 90 10.85 -8.39 9.62
CA GLY A 90 9.86 -7.70 10.44
C GLY A 90 9.69 -6.22 10.07
N VAL A 91 10.09 -5.81 8.88
CA VAL A 91 9.99 -4.41 8.43
C VAL A 91 8.93 -4.28 7.34
N GLY A 92 7.90 -3.47 7.56
CA GLY A 92 6.71 -3.40 6.68
C GLY A 92 6.28 -2.02 6.21
N ASP A 93 6.98 -0.95 6.58
CA ASP A 93 6.47 0.41 6.36
C ASP A 93 6.69 0.96 4.95
N LEU A 94 7.71 0.47 4.23
CA LEU A 94 8.17 1.04 2.95
C LEU A 94 7.74 0.25 1.71
N LEU A 95 7.45 -1.04 1.85
CA LEU A 95 6.85 -1.82 0.77
C LEU A 95 5.35 -1.64 0.84
N VAL A 96 4.87 -0.50 0.34
CA VAL A 96 3.46 -0.35 0.04
C VAL A 96 3.14 -1.39 -1.03
N ARG A 97 2.45 -2.47 -0.63
CA ARG A 97 1.79 -3.39 -1.55
C ARG A 97 0.74 -2.59 -2.33
N SER A 98 1.17 -1.87 -3.36
CA SER A 98 0.25 -1.24 -4.29
C SER A 98 -0.15 -2.34 -5.27
N MET A 99 -1.44 -2.46 -5.55
CA MET A 99 -1.96 -3.41 -6.56
C MET A 99 -1.49 -3.02 -7.98
N GLU A 100 -0.89 -1.85 -8.12
CA GLU A 100 -0.38 -1.26 -9.37
C GLU A 100 1.15 -1.43 -9.53
N SER A 101 1.85 -1.88 -8.48
CA SER A 101 3.31 -2.03 -8.49
C SER A 101 3.69 -3.50 -8.51
N ASP A 102 4.44 -3.91 -9.54
CA ASP A 102 5.07 -5.24 -9.67
C ASP A 102 6.16 -5.53 -8.60
N ASP A 103 6.32 -4.67 -7.60
CA ASP A 103 7.31 -4.80 -6.52
C ASP A 103 6.92 -5.88 -5.47
N MET A 104 6.21 -6.93 -5.89
CA MET A 104 5.98 -8.10 -5.05
C MET A 104 7.21 -9.00 -5.08
N TYR A 105 8.01 -8.96 -4.01
CA TYR A 105 9.08 -9.91 -3.81
C TYR A 105 8.51 -11.25 -3.33
N GLU A 106 8.29 -12.18 -4.26
CA GLU A 106 7.76 -13.52 -3.97
C GLU A 106 8.62 -14.28 -2.95
N THR A 107 9.94 -14.06 -2.97
CA THR A 107 10.86 -14.69 -2.02
C THR A 107 10.90 -14.01 -0.65
N THR A 108 10.26 -12.84 -0.49
CA THR A 108 10.35 -12.05 0.75
C THR A 108 9.03 -12.08 1.53
N THR A 109 9.06 -12.70 2.71
CA THR A 109 7.97 -12.69 3.66
C THR A 109 8.12 -11.53 4.65
N ILE A 110 7.12 -10.64 4.66
CA ILE A 110 7.05 -9.51 5.60
C ILE A 110 6.15 -9.88 6.77
N LEU A 111 6.68 -9.82 7.99
CA LEU A 111 5.99 -10.23 9.22
C LEU A 111 5.24 -9.09 9.92
N SER A 112 5.56 -7.84 9.61
CA SER A 112 4.90 -6.67 10.21
C SER A 112 4.11 -5.90 9.16
N TYR A 113 2.91 -5.43 9.50
CA TYR A 113 2.17 -4.47 8.69
C TYR A 113 1.81 -3.26 9.55
N ASN A 114 1.98 -2.06 8.98
CA ASN A 114 1.60 -0.83 9.66
C ASN A 114 0.09 -0.61 9.52
N LEU A 115 -0.67 -1.00 10.54
CA LEU A 115 -2.13 -0.86 10.58
C LEU A 115 -2.60 0.58 10.36
N ALA A 116 -1.85 1.59 10.83
CA ALA A 116 -2.20 3.00 10.65
C ALA A 116 -2.05 3.48 9.19
N LYS A 117 -1.06 2.96 8.44
CA LYS A 117 -0.97 3.22 7.00
C LYS A 117 -2.11 2.56 6.23
N LEU A 118 -2.50 1.34 6.61
CA LEU A 118 -3.67 0.66 6.03
C LEU A 118 -4.98 1.40 6.31
N SER A 119 -5.17 1.93 7.53
CA SER A 119 -6.38 2.69 7.89
C SER A 119 -6.48 4.01 7.13
N SER A 120 -5.39 4.79 7.04
CA SER A 120 -5.43 6.08 6.33
C SER A 120 -5.67 5.92 4.82
N LYS A 121 -5.19 4.83 4.20
CA LYS A 121 -5.52 4.51 2.80
C LYS A 121 -7.01 4.25 2.63
N ARG A 122 -7.61 3.47 3.54
CA ARG A 122 -9.05 3.16 3.52
C ARG A 122 -9.90 4.40 3.77
N GLU A 123 -9.44 5.33 4.60
CA GLU A 123 -10.09 6.62 4.80
C GLU A 123 -10.04 7.50 3.55
N ARG A 124 -8.88 7.59 2.88
CA ARG A 124 -8.74 8.33 1.62
C ARG A 124 -9.61 7.76 0.49
N GLU A 125 -9.74 6.44 0.40
CA GLU A 125 -10.65 5.80 -0.56
C GLU A 125 -12.11 6.15 -0.30
N ARG A 126 -12.54 6.10 0.97
CA ARG A 126 -13.89 6.53 1.37
C ARG A 126 -14.15 8.00 1.09
N GLU A 127 -13.15 8.85 1.26
CA GLU A 127 -13.26 10.28 0.98
C GLU A 127 -13.45 10.56 -0.52
N ARG A 128 -12.67 9.88 -1.38
CA ARG A 128 -12.84 9.92 -2.84
C ARG A 128 -14.21 9.42 -3.28
N GLU A 129 -14.74 8.38 -2.64
CA GLU A 129 -16.05 7.83 -2.95
C GLU A 129 -17.16 8.84 -2.60
N ARG A 130 -17.05 9.53 -1.46
CA ARG A 130 -17.96 10.62 -1.06
C ARG A 130 -17.90 11.81 -2.01
N GLU A 131 -16.72 12.18 -2.51
CA GLU A 131 -16.61 13.23 -3.52
C GLU A 131 -17.33 12.87 -4.82
N ARG A 132 -17.17 11.63 -5.29
CA ARG A 132 -17.88 11.13 -6.48
C ARG A 132 -19.39 11.11 -6.31
N GLU A 133 -19.89 10.78 -5.12
CA GLU A 133 -21.33 10.86 -4.84
C GLU A 133 -21.84 12.31 -4.87
N ARG A 134 -21.12 13.24 -4.26
CA ARG A 134 -21.47 14.67 -4.29
C ARG A 134 -21.49 15.24 -5.70
N GLU A 135 -20.55 14.80 -6.54
CA GLU A 135 -20.48 15.22 -7.93
C GLU A 135 -21.70 14.72 -8.73
N ARG A 136 -22.10 13.46 -8.53
CA ARG A 136 -23.33 12.89 -9.12
C ARG A 136 -24.60 13.59 -8.65
N GLU A 137 -24.68 13.98 -7.38
CA GLU A 137 -25.82 14.76 -6.87
C GLU A 137 -25.93 16.12 -7.54
N ARG A 138 -24.81 16.84 -7.67
CA ARG A 138 -24.79 18.14 -8.36
C ARG A 138 -25.19 18.03 -9.82
N GLU A 139 -24.80 16.94 -10.48
CA GLU A 139 -25.16 16.68 -11.87
C GLU A 139 -26.67 16.45 -12.02
N ARG A 140 -27.28 15.65 -11.13
CA ARG A 140 -28.74 15.44 -11.08
C ARG A 140 -29.50 16.74 -10.77
N GLU A 141 -28.96 17.59 -9.91
CA GLU A 141 -29.59 18.86 -9.56
C GLU A 141 -29.62 19.82 -10.75
N ARG A 142 -28.51 19.91 -11.50
CA ARG A 142 -28.44 20.68 -12.76
C ARG A 142 -29.39 20.14 -13.82
N GLU A 143 -29.54 18.82 -13.90
CA GLU A 143 -30.46 18.19 -14.84
C GLU A 143 -31.93 18.55 -14.53
N ARG A 144 -32.32 18.51 -13.25
CA ARG A 144 -33.65 18.96 -12.79
C ARG A 144 -33.88 20.45 -13.04
N GLU A 145 -32.86 21.28 -12.89
CA GLU A 145 -32.97 22.72 -13.18
C GLU A 145 -33.24 22.98 -14.66
N ARG A 146 -32.51 22.29 -15.55
CA ARG A 146 -32.74 22.36 -17.01
C ARG A 146 -34.12 21.86 -17.40
N GLU A 147 -34.62 20.83 -16.73
CA GLU A 147 -35.95 20.29 -16.99
C GLU A 147 -37.05 21.31 -16.62
N ARG A 148 -36.93 21.95 -15.45
CA ARG A 148 -37.83 23.04 -15.03
C ARG A 148 -37.78 24.25 -15.96
N GLU A 149 -36.59 24.58 -16.46
CA GLU A 149 -36.42 25.70 -17.39
C GLU A 149 -37.12 25.43 -18.73
N ARG A 150 -36.98 24.22 -19.27
CA ARG A 150 -37.72 23.76 -20.47
C ARG A 150 -39.23 23.74 -20.26
N GLU A 151 -39.68 23.37 -19.07
CA GLU A 151 -41.11 23.33 -18.75
C GLU A 151 -41.72 24.75 -18.76
N ARG A 152 -41.02 25.73 -18.14
CA ARG A 152 -41.41 27.15 -18.18
C ARG A 152 -41.40 27.73 -19.59
N GLU A 153 -40.44 27.34 -20.42
CA GLU A 153 -40.37 27.81 -21.80
C GLU A 153 -41.57 27.33 -22.63
N ARG A 154 -41.95 26.05 -22.48
CA ARG A 154 -43.17 25.49 -23.11
C ARG A 154 -44.45 26.16 -22.62
N GLU A 155 -44.52 26.52 -21.35
CA GLU A 155 -45.70 27.20 -20.78
C GLU A 155 -45.88 28.60 -21.39
N ARG A 156 -44.78 29.37 -21.53
CA ARG A 156 -44.78 30.68 -22.22
C ARG A 156 -45.15 30.57 -23.70
N GLU A 157 -44.71 29.52 -24.38
CA GLU A 157 -45.03 29.29 -25.78
C GLU A 157 -46.54 29.05 -25.97
N ARG A 158 -47.16 28.26 -25.09
CA ARG A 158 -48.62 28.03 -25.06
C ARG A 158 -49.42 29.29 -24.76
N GLU A 159 -48.94 30.15 -23.85
CA GLU A 159 -49.59 31.45 -23.59
C GLU A 159 -49.59 32.34 -24.84
N ARG A 160 -48.46 32.41 -25.56
CA ARG A 160 -48.35 33.19 -26.80
C ARG A 160 -49.24 32.65 -27.92
N GLU A 161 -49.40 31.33 -28.04
CA GLU A 161 -50.36 30.74 -28.99
C GLU A 161 -51.79 31.15 -28.65
N ARG A 162 -52.19 31.10 -27.38
CA ARG A 162 -53.53 31.53 -26.94
C ARG A 162 -53.80 33.01 -27.18
N GLU A 163 -52.80 33.87 -26.99
CA GLU A 163 -52.93 35.30 -27.33
C GLU A 163 -53.14 35.51 -28.83
N ARG A 164 -52.38 34.80 -29.68
CA ARG A 164 -52.54 34.87 -31.14
C ARG A 164 -53.89 34.33 -31.63
N GLU A 165 -54.43 33.29 -30.99
CA GLU A 165 -55.78 32.79 -31.30
C GLU A 165 -56.85 33.84 -30.95
N ARG A 166 -56.74 34.49 -29.78
CA ARG A 166 -57.67 35.57 -29.40
C ARG A 166 -57.58 36.79 -30.33
N GLU A 167 -56.38 37.16 -30.77
CA GLU A 167 -56.21 38.24 -31.76
C GLU A 167 -56.84 37.88 -33.11
N ARG A 168 -56.80 36.61 -33.53
CA ARG A 168 -57.47 36.15 -34.75
C ARG A 168 -58.99 36.15 -34.64
N GLU A 169 -59.54 35.79 -33.49
CA GLU A 169 -61.00 35.86 -33.24
C GLU A 169 -61.54 37.30 -33.24
N ILE A 170 -60.71 38.30 -32.95
CA ILE A 170 -61.12 39.73 -32.95
C ILE A 170 -61.12 40.35 -34.36
N ILE A 171 -60.44 39.73 -35.33
CA ILE A 171 -60.25 40.27 -36.69
C ILE A 171 -61.23 39.65 -37.73
N THR A 172 -62.04 38.66 -37.33
CA THR A 172 -63.18 38.09 -38.10
C THR A 172 -64.51 38.55 -37.54
#